data_AF-A0A2T6FLS1-F1
#
_entry.id   AF-A0A2T6FLS1-F1
#
_cell.length_a   1.000
_cell.length_b   1.000
_cell.length_c   1.000
_cell.angle_alpha   90.00
_cell.angle_beta   90.00
_cell.angle_gamma   90.00
#
_symmetry.space_group_name_H-M   'P 1'
#
loop_
_entity.id
_entity.type
_entity.pdbx_description
1 polymer ?
#
loop_
_entity_poly.entity_id
_entity_poly.type
_entity_poly.pdbx_seq_one_letter_code
_entity_poly.pdbx_strand_id
1 'polypeptide(L)'
;MEIAERHNNWILYRDADGYYLNSRCSWGPVEPTAEFQLLESEVQQYIQNGNQIIHELSKLSDSPESKERYEQERPIPKEKLINMNNCHK
;
A
#
# COMPACT_ATOMS: atom_id res chain seq x y z
N MET A 1 12.37 -4.82 -8.18
CA MET A 1 11.08 -5.18 -7.56
C MET A 1 11.00 -6.67 -7.29
N GLU A 2 10.84 -7.07 -6.03
CA GLU A 2 10.65 -8.44 -5.58
C GLU A 2 9.42 -8.51 -4.66
N ILE A 3 8.57 -9.54 -4.80
CA ILE A 3 7.42 -9.74 -3.90
C ILE A 3 7.94 -10.29 -2.58
N ALA A 4 7.73 -9.53 -1.50
CA ALA A 4 8.13 -9.92 -0.15
C ALA A 4 7.05 -10.79 0.52
N GLU A 5 5.76 -10.42 0.39
CA GLU A 5 4.67 -11.15 1.06
C GLU A 5 3.30 -10.85 0.41
N ARG A 6 2.32 -11.75 0.60
CA ARG A 6 0.93 -11.56 0.13
C ARG A 6 -0.08 -11.81 1.25
N HIS A 7 -0.95 -10.82 1.52
CA HIS A 7 -2.09 -10.99 2.43
C HIS A 7 -3.39 -10.49 1.79
N ASN A 8 -4.36 -11.39 1.62
CA ASN A 8 -5.65 -11.08 0.98
C ASN A 8 -5.43 -10.44 -0.41
N ASN A 9 -5.93 -9.23 -0.60
CA ASN A 9 -5.74 -8.43 -1.80
C ASN A 9 -4.51 -7.52 -1.75
N TRP A 10 -3.69 -7.63 -0.70
CA TRP A 10 -2.52 -6.81 -0.50
C TRP A 10 -1.25 -7.55 -0.86
N ILE A 11 -0.37 -6.87 -1.59
CA ILE A 11 0.96 -7.37 -1.96
C ILE A 11 1.98 -6.42 -1.38
N LEU A 12 2.88 -6.96 -0.57
CA LEU A 12 4.09 -6.29 -0.14
C LEU A 12 5.20 -6.61 -1.13
N TYR A 13 5.84 -5.60 -1.70
CA TYR A 13 7.05 -5.77 -2.49
C TYR A 13 8.18 -4.88 -1.98
N ARG A 14 9.39 -5.36 -2.21
CA ARG A 14 10.62 -4.64 -1.96
C ARG A 14 11.18 -4.14 -3.28
N ASP A 15 11.62 -2.90 -3.28
CA ASP A 15 12.36 -2.31 -4.38
C ASP A 15 13.62 -1.60 -3.87
N ALA A 16 14.40 -0.96 -4.75
CA ALA A 16 15.67 -0.34 -4.36
C ALA A 16 15.50 0.77 -3.31
N ASP A 17 14.34 1.43 -3.31
CA ASP A 17 14.01 2.57 -2.44
C ASP A 17 13.23 2.18 -1.16
N GLY A 18 12.90 0.90 -0.96
CA GLY A 18 12.22 0.44 0.26
C GLY A 18 11.10 -0.57 0.03
N TYR A 19 10.17 -0.63 0.97
CA TYR A 19 9.04 -1.56 0.97
C TYR A 19 7.75 -0.82 0.67
N TYR A 20 6.92 -1.44 -0.17
CA TYR A 20 5.68 -0.85 -0.65
C TYR A 20 4.57 -1.87 -0.53
N LEU A 21 3.48 -1.46 0.11
CA LEU A 21 2.30 -2.25 0.30
C LEU A 21 1.21 -1.77 -0.64
N ASN A 22 0.68 -2.70 -1.43
CA ASN A 22 -0.19 -2.39 -2.53
C ASN A 22 -1.49 -3.16 -2.44
N SER A 23 -2.65 -2.48 -2.51
CA SER A 23 -3.95 -3.14 -2.59
C SER A 23 -4.37 -3.35 -4.04
N ARG A 24 -4.77 -4.58 -4.37
CA ARG A 24 -5.44 -4.93 -5.62
C ARG A 24 -6.95 -4.86 -5.43
N CYS A 25 -7.72 -4.34 -6.38
CA CYS A 25 -9.18 -4.56 -6.35
C CYS A 25 -9.44 -6.07 -6.53
N SER A 26 -10.47 -6.61 -5.86
CA SER A 26 -10.94 -8.00 -6.04
C SER A 26 -11.46 -8.32 -7.45
N TRP A 27 -11.60 -7.30 -8.32
CA TRP A 27 -12.23 -7.38 -9.63
C TRP A 27 -11.21 -7.15 -10.76
N GLY A 28 -10.38 -8.16 -11.04
CA GLY A 28 -9.62 -8.25 -12.29
C GLY A 28 -8.24 -7.59 -12.32
N PRO A 29 -7.57 -7.62 -13.48
CA PRO A 29 -6.14 -7.32 -13.65
C PRO A 29 -5.80 -5.83 -13.63
N VAL A 30 -6.67 -5.00 -13.06
CA VAL A 30 -6.53 -3.55 -13.11
C VAL A 30 -5.68 -3.06 -11.95
N GLU A 31 -4.95 -2.00 -12.26
CA GLU A 31 -3.90 -1.33 -11.50
C GLU A 31 -4.15 -1.22 -9.99
N PRO A 32 -3.07 -1.23 -9.18
CA PRO A 32 -3.07 -0.86 -7.78
C PRO A 32 -4.00 0.28 -7.41
N THR A 33 -4.79 0.05 -6.36
CA THR A 33 -5.76 1.06 -5.90
C THR A 33 -5.32 1.82 -4.68
N ALA A 34 -4.35 1.27 -3.95
CA ALA A 34 -3.63 1.99 -2.92
C ALA A 34 -2.20 1.49 -2.86
N GLU A 35 -1.23 2.39 -2.83
CA GLU A 35 0.17 2.08 -2.58
C GLU A 35 0.63 2.90 -1.37
N PHE A 36 1.25 2.22 -0.40
CA PHE A 36 1.80 2.83 0.79
C PHE A 36 3.24 2.39 0.97
N GLN A 37 4.15 3.34 1.16
CA GLN A 37 5.50 3.00 1.60
C GLN A 37 5.45 2.58 3.08
N LEU A 38 6.07 1.44 3.39
CA LEU A 38 6.23 0.95 4.76
C LEU A 38 7.66 1.14 5.24
N LEU A 39 7.80 1.50 6.52
CA LEU A 39 9.06 1.45 7.23
C LEU A 39 9.44 -0.01 7.53
N GLU A 40 10.74 -0.27 7.73
CA GLU A 40 11.23 -1.62 8.02
C GLU A 40 10.60 -2.23 9.30
N SER A 41 10.30 -1.39 10.29
CA SER A 41 9.57 -1.80 11.50
C SER A 41 8.13 -2.23 11.21
N GLU A 42 7.44 -1.55 10.29
CA GLU A 42 6.08 -1.86 9.87
C GLU A 42 6.03 -3.10 8.97
N VAL A 43 7.10 -3.35 8.20
CA VAL A 43 7.26 -4.58 7.41
C VAL A 43 7.32 -5.80 8.33
N GLN A 44 8.10 -5.74 9.40
CA GLN A 44 8.14 -6.83 10.39
C GLN A 44 6.76 -7.04 11.03
N GLN A 45 6.05 -5.96 11.35
CA GLN A 45 4.68 -6.05 11.87
C GLN A 45 3.70 -6.60 10.85
N TYR A 46 3.84 -6.26 9.56
CA TYR A 46 3.01 -6.79 8.49
C TYR A 46 3.23 -8.29 8.30
N ILE A 47 4.48 -8.76 8.33
CA ILE A 47 4.81 -10.19 8.22
C ILE A 47 4.24 -10.97 9.42
N GLN A 48 4.27 -10.40 10.62
CA GLN A 48 3.76 -11.06 11.83
C GLN A 48 2.23 -10.95 11.99
N ASN A 49 1.65 -9.82 11.60
CA ASN A 49 0.23 -9.50 11.81
C ASN A 49 -0.31 -8.54 10.73
N GLY A 50 -0.28 -8.98 9.47
CA GLY A 50 -0.66 -8.18 8.31
C GLY A 50 -2.05 -7.56 8.38
N ASN A 51 -3.01 -8.23 9.03
CA ASN A 51 -4.38 -7.72 9.17
C ASN A 51 -4.46 -6.40 9.95
N GLN A 52 -3.61 -6.20 10.96
CA GLN A 52 -3.63 -4.97 11.76
C GLN A 52 -3.12 -3.77 10.95
N ILE A 53 -2.02 -3.95 10.22
CA ILE A 53 -1.45 -2.93 9.32
C ILE A 53 -2.45 -2.60 8.21
N ILE A 54 -3.04 -3.62 7.58
CA ILE A 54 -4.05 -3.44 6.52
C ILE A 54 -5.26 -2.64 7.02
N HIS A 55 -5.71 -2.90 8.24
CA HIS A 55 -6.86 -2.21 8.82
C HIS A 55 -6.59 -0.72 9.05
N GLU A 56 -5.42 -0.37 9.58
CA GLU A 56 -5.03 1.03 9.81
C GLU A 56 -4.82 1.78 8.49
N LEU A 57 -4.17 1.15 7.50
CA LEU A 57 -4.00 1.75 6.17
C LEU A 57 -5.32 1.90 5.41
N SER A 58 -6.26 0.97 5.59
CA SER A 58 -7.61 1.10 5.01
C SER A 58 -8.33 2.31 5.58
N LYS A 59 -8.27 2.54 6.90
CA LYS A 59 -8.85 3.75 7.53
C LYS A 59 -8.22 5.04 7.00
N LEU A 60 -6.90 5.04 6.76
CA LEU A 60 -6.22 6.20 6.17
C LEU A 60 -6.70 6.44 4.74
N SER A 61 -6.93 5.38 3.96
CA SER A 61 -7.45 5.49 2.59
C SER A 61 -8.89 5.97 2.50
N ASP A 62 -9.71 5.75 3.54
CA ASP A 62 -11.09 6.26 3.64
C ASP A 62 -11.17 7.80 3.78
N SER A 63 -10.08 8.45 4.22
CA SER A 63 -10.01 9.90 4.43
C SER A 63 -8.95 10.54 3.52
N PRO A 64 -9.35 11.31 2.49
CA PRO A 64 -8.41 11.88 1.53
C PRO A 64 -7.37 12.80 2.18
N GLU A 65 -7.74 13.57 3.21
CA GLU A 65 -6.81 14.44 3.95
C GLU A 65 -5.80 13.65 4.78
N SER A 66 -6.23 12.53 5.38
CA SER A 66 -5.35 11.67 6.18
C SER A 66 -4.36 10.91 5.30
N LYS A 67 -4.82 10.47 4.12
CA LYS A 67 -3.98 9.86 3.10
C LYS A 67 -2.96 10.85 2.56
N GLU A 68 -3.38 12.05 2.17
CA GLU A 68 -2.48 13.07 1.64
C GLU A 68 -1.39 13.43 2.66
N ARG A 69 -1.75 13.57 3.94
CA ARG A 69 -0.78 13.80 5.02
C ARG A 69 0.22 12.65 5.15
N TYR A 70 -0.25 11.40 5.11
CA TYR A 70 0.61 10.22 5.15
C TYR A 70 1.59 10.20 3.96
N GLU A 71 1.10 10.50 2.75
CA GLU A 71 1.91 10.57 1.52
C GLU A 71 2.91 11.75 1.54
N GLN A 72 2.58 12.86 2.21
CA GLN A 72 3.52 13.97 2.42
C GLN A 72 4.64 13.62 3.39
N GLU A 73 4.33 12.88 4.47
CA GLU A 73 5.33 12.39 5.43
C GLU A 73 6.19 11.27 4.84
N ARG A 74 5.64 10.51 3.88
CA ARG A 74 6.26 9.34 3.25
C ARG A 74 6.07 9.39 1.74
N PRO A 75 6.76 10.30 1.05
CA PRO A 75 6.57 10.52 -0.38
C PRO A 75 6.99 9.30 -1.18
N ILE A 76 6.02 8.71 -1.87
CA ILE A 76 6.29 7.68 -2.88
C ILE A 76 6.81 8.41 -4.13
N PRO A 77 7.95 7.99 -4.73
CA PRO A 77 8.43 8.56 -5.99
C PRO A 77 7.32 8.51 -7.03
N LYS A 78 7.06 9.62 -7.75
CA LYS A 78 5.95 9.70 -8.72
C LYS A 78 6.02 8.62 -9.81
N GLU A 79 7.21 8.14 -10.14
CA GLU A 79 7.44 7.03 -11.07
C GLU A 79 6.88 5.68 -10.56
N LYS A 80 6.61 5.58 -9.26
CA LYS A 80 6.02 4.42 -8.58
C LYS A 80 4.57 4.64 -8.18
N LEU A 81 4.05 5.86 -8.26
CA LEU A 81 2.63 6.13 -8.06
C LEU A 81 1.84 5.53 -9.22
N ILE A 82 1.31 4.34 -9.02
CA ILE A 82 0.43 3.70 -9.99
C ILE A 82 -0.94 4.39 -9.90
N ASN A 83 -1.51 4.73 -11.06
CA ASN A 83 -2.61 5.70 -11.21
C ASN A 83 -3.84 5.30 -10.38
N MET A 84 -4.10 6.02 -9.29
CA MET A 84 -5.10 5.68 -8.27
C MET A 84 -6.53 6.11 -8.64
N ASN A 85 -7.01 5.81 -9.84
CA ASN A 85 -8.40 6.08 -10.21
C ASN A 85 -9.10 4.78 -10.59
N ASN A 86 -10.19 4.50 -9.86
CA ASN A 86 -11.24 3.49 -10.12
C ASN A 86 -11.19 2.19 -9.31
N CYS A 87 -11.45 2.29 -8.00
CA CYS A 87 -12.21 1.25 -7.29
C CYS A 87 -13.60 1.86 -6.96
N HIS A 88 -14.34 2.30 -8.00
CA HIS A 88 -15.74 2.70 -7.85
C HIS A 88 -16.66 1.50 -8.11
N LYS A 89 -17.71 1.38 -7.29
CA LYS A 89 -18.79 0.38 -7.35
C LYS A 89 -19.34 0.16 -8.75
#